data_AF-A0A3E4EE74-F1
#
_entry.id   AF-A0A3E4EE74-F1
#
_cell.length_a   1.000
_cell.length_b   1.000
_cell.length_c   1.000
_cell.angle_alpha   90.00
_cell.angle_beta   90.00
_cell.angle_gamma   90.00
#
_symmetry.space_group_name_H-M   'P 1'
#
loop_
_entity.id
_entity.type
_entity.pdbx_description
1 polymer ?
#
loop_
_entity_poly.entity_id
_entity_poly.type
_entity_poly.pdbx_seq_one_letter_code
_entity_poly.pdbx_strand_id
1 'polypeptide(L)' 'MTDFLTADTNLPSYMMFPRFLLDMEINETAKMLYIILLDRARLSQKNEGWSDIDGHVFIYFT' A
#
# COMPACT_ATOMS: atom_id res chain seq x y z
N MET A 1 -30.08 -4.53 -4.56
CA MET A 1 -30.00 -4.32 -3.10
C MET A 1 -28.53 -4.15 -2.77
N THR A 2 -28.14 -3.00 -2.23
CA THR A 2 -26.82 -2.79 -1.64
C THR A 2 -26.93 -3.07 -0.15
N ASP A 3 -26.33 -4.16 0.32
CA ASP A 3 -26.24 -4.44 1.75
C ASP A 3 -25.29 -3.43 2.41
N PHE A 4 -25.72 -2.85 3.52
CA PHE A 4 -24.91 -1.91 4.29
C PHE A 4 -23.83 -2.67 5.08
N LEU A 5 -22.64 -2.07 5.19
CA LEU A 5 -21.60 -2.59 6.08
C LEU A 5 -22.07 -2.48 7.54
N THR A 6 -22.12 -3.61 8.24
CA THR A 6 -22.42 -3.73 9.67
C THR A 6 -21.15 -4.05 10.47
N ALA A 7 -21.21 -3.97 11.80
CA ALA A 7 -20.09 -4.28 12.69
C ALA A 7 -19.54 -5.71 12.50
N ASP A 8 -20.39 -6.64 12.08
CA ASP A 8 -20.03 -8.05 11.86
C ASP A 8 -19.60 -8.34 10.40
N THR A 9 -19.52 -7.30 9.56
CA THR A 9 -19.13 -7.50 8.17
C THR A 9 -17.63 -7.79 8.08
N ASN A 10 -17.29 -9.03 7.74
CA ASN A 10 -15.93 -9.41 7.41
C ASN A 10 -15.53 -8.76 6.09
N LEU A 11 -14.76 -7.68 6.18
CA LEU A 11 -14.18 -7.03 5.02
C LEU A 11 -13.07 -7.92 4.44
N PRO A 12 -13.03 -8.10 3.10
CA PRO A 12 -11.89 -8.72 2.47
C PRO A 12 -10.62 -7.90 2.76
N SER A 13 -9.46 -8.57 2.71
CA SER A 13 -8.17 -7.87 2.80
C SER A 13 -8.10 -6.79 1.72
N TYR A 14 -8.08 -5.53 2.14
CA TYR A 14 -8.02 -4.38 1.24
C TYR A 14 -6.65 -3.73 1.32
N MET A 15 -6.10 -3.36 0.17
CA MET A 15 -4.94 -2.47 0.15
C MET A 15 -5.41 -1.05 0.45
N MET A 16 -4.70 -0.37 1.34
CA MET A 16 -5.02 1.01 1.65
C MET A 16 -4.64 1.94 0.49
N PHE A 17 -5.60 2.72 0.02
CA PHE A 17 -5.40 3.75 -1.00
C PHE A 17 -5.08 5.09 -0.33
N PRO A 18 -3.85 5.63 -0.43
CA PRO A 18 -3.51 6.91 0.15
C PRO A 18 -4.33 8.06 -0.45
N ARG A 19 -4.97 8.87 0.40
CA ARG A 19 -5.85 9.96 -0.04
C ARG A 19 -5.18 10.95 -0.99
N PHE A 20 -3.90 11.24 -0.80
CA PHE A 20 -3.18 12.19 -1.66
C PHE A 20 -3.10 11.73 -3.13
N LEU A 21 -3.19 10.42 -3.40
CA LEU A 21 -3.22 9.89 -4.78
C LEU A 21 -4.55 10.18 -5.49
N LEU A 22 -5.62 10.50 -4.76
CA LEU A 22 -6.91 10.87 -5.35
C LEU A 22 -6.80 12.20 -6.06
N ASP A 23 -6.06 13.14 -5.47
CA ASP A 23 -5.89 14.50 -5.97
C ASP A 23 -4.74 14.62 -7.00
N MET A 24 -3.94 13.56 -7.18
CA MET A 24 -2.85 13.55 -8.14
C MET A 24 -3.33 13.26 -9.57
N GLU A 25 -2.94 14.11 -10.51
CA GLU A 25 -3.12 13.95 -11.96
C GLU A 25 -2.11 12.95 -12.58
N ILE A 26 -2.06 11.74 -12.04
CA ILE A 26 -1.29 10.62 -12.61
C ILE A 26 -2.24 9.54 -13.11
N ASN A 27 -1.77 8.66 -14.00
CA ASN A 27 -2.62 7.60 -14.52
C ASN A 27 -3.01 6.58 -13.42
N GLU A 28 -4.15 5.92 -13.60
CA GLU A 28 -4.69 4.97 -12.61
C GLU A 28 -3.76 3.78 -12.37
N THR A 29 -3.04 3.33 -13.40
CA THR A 29 -2.03 2.27 -13.26
C THR A 29 -0.89 2.67 -12.33
N ALA A 30 -0.44 3.93 -12.37
CA ALA A 30 0.61 4.44 -11.47
C ALA A 30 0.11 4.57 -10.05
N LYS A 31 -1.16 4.96 -9.83
CA LYS A 31 -1.77 4.95 -8.49
C LYS A 31 -1.81 3.53 -7.92
N MET A 32 -2.23 2.56 -8.73
CA MET A 32 -2.25 1.14 -8.34
C MET A 32 -0.84 0.61 -8.08
N LEU A 33 0.13 0.96 -8.94
CA LEU A 33 1.54 0.59 -8.76
C LEU A 33 2.08 1.18 -7.45
N TYR A 34 1.81 2.44 -7.15
CA TYR A 34 2.22 3.09 -5.92
C TYR A 34 1.71 2.33 -4.68
N ILE A 35 0.45 1.91 -4.69
CA ILE A 35 -0.14 1.16 -3.57
C ILE A 35 0.57 -0.17 -3.35
N ILE A 36 0.86 -0.90 -4.44
CA ILE A 36 1.61 -2.17 -4.37
C ILE A 36 3.02 -1.92 -3.83
N LEU A 37 3.71 -0.89 -4.32
CA LEU A 37 5.06 -0.54 -3.86
C LEU A 37 5.07 -0.10 -2.39
N LEU A 38 4.04 0.63 -1.95
CA LEU A 38 3.90 1.06 -0.56
C LEU A 38 3.70 -0.14 0.38
N ASP A 39 2.87 -1.11 -0.01
CA ASP A 39 2.70 -2.35 0.74
C ASP A 39 4.02 -3.13 0.83
N ARG A 40 4.76 -3.23 -0.29
CA ARG A 40 6.09 -3.85 -0.31
C ARG A 40 7.11 -3.12 0.57
N ALA A 41 7.14 -1.80 0.55
CA ALA A 41 8.03 -1.01 1.41
C ALA A 41 7.75 -1.26 2.90
N ARG A 42 6.48 -1.43 3.30
CA ARG A 42 6.13 -1.77 4.69
C ARG A 42 6.59 -3.15 5.11
N LEU A 43 6.57 -4.11 4.18
CA LEU A 43 7.15 -5.42 4.42
C LEU A 43 8.68 -5.30 4.54
N SER A 44 9.31 -4.52 3.67
CA SER A 44 10.76 -4.26 3.73
C SER A 44 11.20 -3.64 5.05
N GLN A 45 10.43 -2.69 5.60
CA GLN A 45 10.70 -2.09 6.92
C GLN A 45 10.80 -3.11 8.04
N LYS A 46 10.09 -4.24 7.92
CA LYS A 46 10.08 -5.30 8.94
C LYS A 46 11.20 -6.32 8.74
N ASN A 47 11.86 -6.31 7.59
CA ASN A 47 12.92 -7.25 7.26
C ASN A 47 14.29 -6.65 7.62
N GLU A 48 15.04 -7.36 8.45
CA GLU A 48 16.40 -6.96 8.80
C GLU A 48 17.30 -6.90 7.55
N GLY A 49 18.07 -5.82 7.42
CA GLY A 49 18.99 -5.60 6.30
C GLY A 49 18.36 -4.98 5.04
N TRP A 50 17.06 -4.64 5.05
CA TRP A 50 16.38 -4.01 3.91
C TRP A 50 16.17 -2.49 4.10
N SER A 51 16.84 -1.93 5.10
CA SER A 51 16.99 -0.50 5.31
C SER A 51 18.47 -0.16 5.44
N ASP A 52 18.88 1.03 4.99
CA ASP A 52 20.25 1.50 5.19
C ASP A 52 20.47 2.10 6.59
N ILE A 53 21.69 2.59 6.84
CA ILE A 53 22.09 3.23 8.10
C ILE A 53 21.32 4.51 8.41
N ASP A 54 20.74 5.15 7.38
CA ASP A 54 19.98 6.38 7.49
C ASP A 54 18.46 6.11 7.60
N GLY A 55 18.05 4.83 7.53
CA GLY A 55 16.67 4.38 7.63
C GLY A 55 15.88 4.44 6.32
N HIS A 56 16.53 4.61 5.17
CA HIS A 56 15.87 4.49 3.88
C HIS A 56 15.54 3.04 3.59
N VAL A 57 14.30 2.81 3.17
CA VAL A 57 13.75 1.47 2.94
C VAL A 57 13.80 1.16 1.45
N PHE A 58 14.32 -0.01 1.10
CA PHE A 58 14.43 -0.44 -0.29
C PHE A 58 13.40 -1.51 -0.62
N ILE A 59 12.99 -1.54 -1.89
CA ILE A 59 12.17 -2.62 -2.44
C ILE A 59 13.08 -3.48 -3.30
N TYR A 60 13.18 -4.76 -2.95
CA TYR A 60 13.95 -5.74 -3.71
C TYR A 60 13.01 -6.54 -4.60
N PHE A 61 13.32 -6.60 -5.89
CA PHE A 61 12.68 -7.50 -6.84
C PHE A 61 13.68 -8.60 -7.18
N THR A 62 13.26 -9.85 -7.02
CA THR A 62 14.01 -11.03 -7.45
C THR A 62 13.34 -11.65 -8.67
#